data_AF-A0A934P9Y6-F1
#
_entry.id   AF-A0A934P9Y6-F1
#
_cell.length_a   1.000
_cell.length_b   1.000
_cell.length_c   1.000
_cell.angle_alpha   90.00
_cell.angle_beta   90.00
_cell.angle_gamma   90.00
#
_symmetry.space_group_name_H-M   'P 1'
#
loop_
_entity.id
_entity.type
_entity.pdbx_description
1 polymer ?
#
loop_
_entity_poly.entity_id
_entity_poly.type
_entity_poly.pdbx_seq_one_letter_code
_entity_poly.pdbx_strand_id
1 'polypeptide(L)'
;MAYSTLDGDVTATFETKWEQTDGMSKSETPMTKSDGYLGFTTIVEYKSKTDIKITMTDGNPSHQMTFTKKEPSELEKYDVVLQGDLTPFEGHFSTDAFNRIVADSGFTYGGYTPEDYFSDRTTVFPTIKKDGYWNGILSHGNFAISPSNLPTKRDGYYVVHLYGTNTGANNTEMTLLLVPPKIKGPDGIVSQERRAFMEGVDGSIRLLEYLEKDWWKAYQSQEKDLDIEAINNGDFSSLVGTWKDGKGNILVIYEDGSTNGSGQLYSVQNSGEISKVPYVSISYGYTGAALGLYKIGFNNPEGDQSDTSRPRLIIAQQGGNYSADSYYYRQ
;
A
#
# COMPACT_ATOMS: atom_id res chain seq x y z
N MET A 1 49.03 -8.39 -6.41
CA MET A 1 48.54 -8.69 -7.78
C MET A 1 49.62 -9.46 -8.52
N ALA A 2 49.26 -10.39 -9.41
CA ALA A 2 50.20 -11.12 -10.27
C ALA A 2 49.74 -10.98 -11.73
N TYR A 3 50.67 -10.70 -12.65
CA TYR A 3 50.39 -10.59 -14.08
C TYR A 3 51.63 -10.94 -14.91
N SER A 4 51.43 -11.44 -16.13
CA SER A 4 52.52 -11.87 -17.01
C SER A 4 52.98 -10.73 -17.92
N THR A 5 54.29 -10.62 -18.13
CA THR A 5 54.93 -9.73 -19.11
C THR A 5 55.73 -10.57 -20.12
N LEU A 6 56.25 -9.93 -21.17
CA LEU A 6 57.15 -10.59 -22.12
C LEU A 6 58.44 -11.13 -21.45
N ASP A 7 58.81 -10.55 -20.31
CA ASP A 7 60.01 -10.89 -19.53
C ASP A 7 59.71 -11.85 -18.36
N GLY A 8 58.47 -12.33 -18.23
CA GLY A 8 58.03 -13.28 -17.20
C GLY A 8 56.93 -12.74 -16.28
N ASP A 9 56.59 -13.52 -15.26
CA ASP A 9 55.55 -13.18 -14.29
C ASP A 9 56.03 -12.12 -13.29
N VAL A 10 55.25 -11.05 -13.17
CA VAL A 10 55.50 -9.94 -12.26
C VAL A 10 54.44 -9.93 -11.17
N THR A 11 54.88 -9.74 -9.93
CA THR A 11 54.01 -9.50 -8.78
C THR A 11 54.16 -8.06 -8.32
N ALA A 12 53.05 -7.49 -7.85
CA ALA A 12 53.00 -6.14 -7.32
C ALA A 12 52.28 -6.14 -5.96
N THR A 13 52.89 -5.47 -4.99
CA THR A 13 52.35 -5.23 -3.65
C THR A 13 52.37 -3.74 -3.33
N PHE A 14 51.49 -3.32 -2.43
CA PHE A 14 51.51 -1.98 -1.86
C PHE A 14 51.04 -2.08 -0.42
N GLU A 15 51.48 -1.14 0.41
CA GLU A 15 51.02 -1.01 1.80
C GLU A 15 50.30 0.32 1.93
N THR A 16 49.14 0.33 2.59
CA THR A 16 48.37 1.55 2.77
C THR A 16 48.93 2.39 3.93
N LYS A 17 49.10 3.69 3.69
CA LYS A 17 49.40 4.70 4.72
C LYS A 17 48.24 5.68 4.76
N TRP A 18 47.35 5.48 5.72
CA TRP A 18 46.08 6.20 5.78
C TRP A 18 46.24 7.60 6.35
N GLU A 19 45.69 8.57 5.62
CA GLU A 19 45.49 9.95 6.04
C GLU A 19 43.99 10.25 6.05
N GLN A 20 43.52 10.91 7.10
CA GLN A 20 42.12 11.34 7.20
C GLN A 20 41.96 12.73 6.61
N THR A 21 41.07 12.86 5.63
CA THR A 21 40.71 14.14 4.99
C THR A 21 39.20 14.18 4.79
N ASP A 22 38.51 15.17 5.36
CA ASP A 22 37.09 15.45 5.12
C ASP A 22 36.15 14.22 5.10
N GLY A 23 36.22 13.37 6.12
CA GLY A 23 35.36 12.19 6.22
C GLY A 23 35.69 11.07 5.23
N MET A 24 36.88 11.09 4.65
CA MET A 24 37.45 10.09 3.75
C MET A 24 38.85 9.68 4.25
N SER A 25 39.15 8.38 4.19
CA SER A 25 40.51 7.86 4.37
C SER A 25 41.18 7.79 3.01
N LYS A 26 42.29 8.51 2.82
CA LYS A 26 43.11 8.42 1.61
C LYS A 26 44.45 7.75 1.93
N SER A 27 44.96 6.91 1.04
CA SER A 27 46.33 6.39 1.09
C SER A 27 46.96 6.58 -0.28
N GLU A 28 48.17 7.14 -0.32
CA GLU A 28 48.93 7.32 -1.54
C GLU A 28 50.33 6.74 -1.30
N THR A 29 50.62 5.58 -1.89
CA THR A 29 51.85 4.85 -1.62
C THR A 29 52.49 4.27 -2.87
N PRO A 30 53.84 4.26 -2.95
CA PRO A 30 54.55 3.58 -4.02
C PRO A 30 54.19 2.09 -4.09
N MET A 31 54.13 1.56 -5.30
CA MET A 31 53.98 0.14 -5.55
C MET A 31 55.35 -0.54 -5.54
N THR A 32 55.43 -1.68 -4.86
CA THR A 32 56.59 -2.57 -4.91
C THR A 32 56.33 -3.64 -5.96
N LYS A 33 57.15 -3.68 -7.01
CA LYS A 33 57.05 -4.68 -8.06
C LYS A 33 58.25 -5.63 -8.03
N SER A 34 58.04 -6.90 -8.37
CA SER A 34 59.10 -7.93 -8.38
C SER A 34 60.14 -7.73 -9.50
N ASP A 35 59.80 -6.95 -10.54
CA ASP A 35 60.72 -6.54 -11.61
C ASP A 35 61.62 -5.36 -11.21
N GLY A 36 61.45 -4.82 -9.99
CA GLY A 36 62.24 -3.69 -9.47
C GLY A 36 61.77 -2.32 -9.96
N TYR A 37 60.72 -2.23 -10.78
CA TYR A 37 60.21 -0.94 -11.25
C TYR A 37 59.40 -0.21 -10.15
N LEU A 38 59.79 1.02 -9.83
CA LEU A 38 59.20 1.84 -8.75
C LEU A 38 58.35 3.02 -9.24
N GLY A 39 58.07 3.11 -10.53
CA GLY A 39 57.40 4.28 -11.12
C GLY A 39 55.88 4.35 -10.89
N PHE A 40 55.26 3.30 -10.36
CA PHE A 40 53.81 3.29 -10.10
C PHE A 40 53.48 3.65 -8.65
N THR A 41 52.45 4.47 -8.49
CA THR A 41 51.82 4.81 -7.22
C THR A 41 50.42 4.21 -7.16
N THR A 42 50.04 3.70 -5.99
CA THR A 42 48.67 3.27 -5.68
C THR A 42 48.00 4.32 -4.81
N ILE A 43 46.86 4.83 -5.26
CA ILE A 43 46.00 5.76 -4.53
C ILE A 43 44.74 5.00 -4.13
N VAL A 44 44.47 4.89 -2.84
CA VAL A 44 43.25 4.30 -2.29
C VAL A 44 42.44 5.40 -1.61
N GLU A 45 41.24 5.66 -2.12
CA GLU A 45 40.25 6.54 -1.54
C GLU A 45 39.15 5.66 -0.94
N TYR A 46 39.02 5.68 0.39
CA TYR A 46 38.05 4.87 1.13
C TYR A 46 37.13 5.78 1.93
N LYS A 47 35.82 5.72 1.63
CA LYS A 47 34.79 6.43 2.38
C LYS A 47 33.92 5.47 3.18
N SER A 48 33.57 4.31 2.61
CA SER A 48 32.78 3.28 3.29
C SER A 48 33.00 1.90 2.64
N LYS A 49 32.41 0.84 3.21
CA LYS A 49 32.42 -0.52 2.61
C LYS A 49 31.81 -0.57 1.20
N THR A 50 31.02 0.43 0.84
CA THR A 50 30.33 0.55 -0.45
C THR A 50 30.83 1.72 -1.29
N ASP A 51 31.84 2.48 -0.84
CA ASP A 51 32.40 3.61 -1.57
C ASP A 51 33.93 3.60 -1.44
N ILE A 52 34.58 2.96 -2.43
CA ILE A 52 36.02 2.71 -2.51
C ILE A 52 36.47 2.98 -3.95
N LYS A 53 37.56 3.73 -4.10
CA LYS A 53 38.24 3.93 -5.38
C LYS A 53 39.73 3.60 -5.22
N ILE A 54 40.26 2.77 -6.12
CA ILE A 54 41.67 2.42 -6.19
C ILE A 54 42.20 2.86 -7.54
N THR A 55 43.22 3.70 -7.56
CA THR A 55 43.89 4.17 -8.77
C THR A 55 45.35 3.70 -8.76
N MET A 56 45.82 3.14 -9.87
CA MET A 56 47.23 2.82 -10.11
C MET A 56 47.71 3.69 -11.26
N THR A 57 48.80 4.45 -11.07
CA THR A 57 49.30 5.40 -12.07
C THR A 57 50.81 5.61 -11.95
N ASP A 58 51.48 5.90 -13.06
CA ASP A 58 52.87 6.36 -13.13
C ASP A 58 52.99 7.87 -13.43
N GLY A 59 51.87 8.61 -13.33
CA GLY A 59 51.76 10.02 -13.73
C GLY A 59 51.35 10.24 -15.18
N ASN A 60 51.35 9.21 -16.04
CA ASN A 60 50.81 9.28 -17.38
C ASN A 60 49.31 8.86 -17.39
N PRO A 61 48.38 9.72 -17.85
CA PRO A 61 46.96 9.38 -17.93
C PRO A 61 46.65 8.13 -18.78
N SER A 62 47.47 7.81 -19.80
CA SER A 62 47.28 6.60 -20.62
C SER A 62 47.69 5.31 -19.91
N HIS A 63 48.40 5.40 -18.78
CA HIS A 63 48.86 4.26 -17.98
C HIS A 63 48.14 4.21 -16.62
N GLN A 64 46.93 4.77 -16.56
CA GLN A 64 46.12 4.78 -15.35
C GLN A 64 45.10 3.65 -15.37
N MET A 65 45.05 2.89 -14.27
CA MET A 65 43.98 1.92 -14.02
C MET A 65 43.18 2.35 -12.80
N THR A 66 41.85 2.38 -12.91
CA THR A 66 40.95 2.77 -11.82
C THR A 66 39.92 1.68 -11.56
N PHE A 67 39.82 1.24 -10.31
CA PHE A 67 38.80 0.32 -9.82
C PHE A 67 37.90 1.08 -8.86
N THR A 68 36.58 1.01 -9.06
CA THR A 68 35.62 1.68 -8.19
C THR A 68 34.56 0.70 -7.71
N LYS A 69 34.30 0.69 -6.41
CA LYS A 69 33.13 0.08 -5.81
C LYS A 69 32.32 1.21 -5.19
N LYS A 70 31.23 1.59 -5.86
CA LYS A 70 30.27 2.57 -5.38
C LYS A 70 28.90 1.90 -5.38
N GLU A 71 28.20 1.86 -4.25
CA GLU A 71 26.78 1.51 -4.28
C GLU A 71 26.08 2.52 -5.18
N PRO A 72 25.29 2.07 -6.17
CA PRO A 72 24.56 2.98 -7.01
C PRO A 72 23.79 3.95 -6.14
N SER A 73 23.80 5.24 -6.50
CA SER A 73 22.91 6.17 -5.80
C SER A 73 21.48 5.61 -5.82
N GLU A 74 20.65 5.94 -4.82
CA GLU A 74 19.26 5.47 -4.78
C GLU A 74 18.52 5.71 -6.11
N LEU A 75 18.91 6.74 -6.86
CA LEU A 75 18.38 7.06 -8.19
C LEU A 75 18.92 6.13 -9.29
N GLU A 76 20.19 5.73 -9.25
CA GLU A 76 20.77 4.80 -10.22
C GLU A 76 20.14 3.40 -10.14
N LYS A 77 19.56 3.02 -8.99
CA LYS A 77 18.77 1.78 -8.86
C LYS A 77 17.55 1.75 -9.78
N TYR A 78 17.06 2.91 -10.24
CA TYR A 78 15.93 3.00 -11.17
C TYR A 78 16.37 2.97 -12.65
N ASP A 79 17.66 3.13 -12.97
CA ASP A 79 18.13 3.17 -14.37
C ASP A 79 17.99 1.81 -15.09
N VAL A 80 17.67 0.73 -14.36
CA VAL A 80 17.24 -0.55 -14.96
C VAL A 80 15.99 -0.39 -15.84
N VAL A 81 15.18 0.66 -15.62
CA VAL A 81 14.05 1.02 -16.49
C VAL A 81 14.51 1.28 -17.93
N LEU A 82 15.70 1.85 -18.13
CA LEU A 82 16.25 2.08 -19.48
C LEU A 82 16.55 0.78 -20.25
N GLN A 83 16.61 -0.35 -19.54
CA GLN A 83 16.78 -1.69 -20.10
C GLN A 83 15.43 -2.41 -20.28
N GLY A 84 14.33 -1.72 -20.03
CA GLY A 84 12.98 -2.26 -20.06
C GLY A 84 12.58 -3.02 -18.80
N ASP A 85 13.32 -2.89 -17.69
CA ASP A 85 12.97 -3.48 -16.41
C ASP A 85 12.20 -2.47 -15.55
N LEU A 86 10.87 -2.63 -15.48
CA LEU A 86 9.97 -1.76 -14.72
C LEU A 86 9.82 -2.20 -13.25
N THR A 87 10.56 -3.21 -12.78
CA THR A 87 10.48 -3.73 -11.40
C THR A 87 10.50 -2.63 -10.33
N PRO A 88 11.33 -1.57 -10.42
CA PRO A 88 11.35 -0.50 -9.41
C PRO A 88 10.02 0.24 -9.22
N PHE A 89 9.11 0.15 -10.20
CA PHE A 89 7.80 0.82 -10.22
C PHE A 89 6.62 -0.13 -10.12
N GLU A 90 6.84 -1.44 -9.89
CA GLU A 90 5.76 -2.41 -9.72
C GLU A 90 4.78 -2.01 -8.62
N GLY A 91 3.52 -2.39 -8.84
CA GLY A 91 2.42 -2.18 -7.90
C GLY A 91 1.05 -2.20 -8.58
N HIS A 92 0.03 -2.40 -7.76
CA HIS A 92 -1.37 -2.19 -8.11
C HIS A 92 -1.73 -0.72 -8.01
N PHE A 93 -2.66 -0.27 -8.85
CA PHE A 93 -3.13 1.11 -8.87
C PHE A 93 -4.64 1.17 -8.67
N SER A 94 -5.11 2.17 -7.95
CA SER A 94 -6.55 2.40 -7.75
C SER A 94 -6.84 3.83 -7.32
N THR A 95 -8.11 4.19 -7.26
CA THR A 95 -8.62 5.47 -6.76
C THR A 95 -9.71 5.20 -5.73
N ASP A 96 -10.01 6.16 -4.84
CA ASP A 96 -11.14 6.04 -3.90
C ASP A 96 -12.46 5.75 -4.64
N ALA A 97 -12.70 6.40 -5.78
CA ALA A 97 -13.88 6.16 -6.60
C ALA A 97 -13.99 4.71 -7.09
N PHE A 98 -12.88 4.12 -7.54
CA PHE A 98 -12.86 2.71 -7.97
C PHE A 98 -13.03 1.75 -6.79
N ASN A 99 -12.35 2.02 -5.69
CA ASN A 99 -12.45 1.23 -4.46
C ASN A 99 -13.89 1.24 -3.90
N ARG A 100 -14.59 2.39 -3.95
CA ARG A 100 -16.01 2.49 -3.60
C ARG A 100 -16.89 1.61 -4.47
N ILE A 101 -16.68 1.58 -5.79
CA ILE A 101 -17.44 0.69 -6.69
C ILE A 101 -17.29 -0.77 -6.25
N VAL A 102 -16.07 -1.19 -5.89
CA VAL A 102 -15.83 -2.54 -5.38
C VAL A 102 -16.55 -2.76 -4.05
N ALA A 103 -16.45 -1.82 -3.11
CA ALA A 103 -17.12 -1.92 -1.81
C ALA A 103 -18.65 -1.98 -1.94
N ASP A 104 -19.25 -1.09 -2.74
CA ASP A 104 -20.69 -0.98 -2.99
C ASP A 104 -21.24 -2.24 -3.70
N SER A 105 -20.39 -2.98 -4.41
CA SER A 105 -20.73 -4.29 -4.98
C SER A 105 -20.82 -5.42 -3.92
N GLY A 106 -20.58 -5.11 -2.65
CA GLY A 106 -20.39 -6.12 -1.61
C GLY A 106 -19.13 -6.95 -1.86
N PHE A 107 -18.10 -6.36 -2.45
CA PHE A 107 -16.86 -7.04 -2.87
C PHE A 107 -17.10 -8.21 -3.83
N THR A 108 -18.05 -8.06 -4.77
CA THR A 108 -18.33 -9.04 -5.84
C THR A 108 -18.07 -8.53 -7.26
N TYR A 109 -17.56 -7.31 -7.38
CA TYR A 109 -17.24 -6.68 -8.66
C TYR A 109 -16.33 -7.58 -9.51
N GLY A 110 -16.54 -7.60 -10.83
CA GLY A 110 -15.76 -8.45 -11.73
C GLY A 110 -15.93 -9.96 -11.53
N GLY A 111 -16.89 -10.42 -10.72
CA GLY A 111 -17.14 -11.85 -10.46
C GLY A 111 -16.22 -12.47 -9.40
N TYR A 112 -15.49 -11.65 -8.64
CA TYR A 112 -14.62 -12.09 -7.55
C TYR A 112 -15.41 -12.33 -6.27
N THR A 113 -14.85 -13.13 -5.36
CA THR A 113 -15.39 -13.24 -4.00
C THR A 113 -14.80 -12.15 -3.10
N PRO A 114 -15.46 -11.81 -1.98
CA PRO A 114 -14.88 -10.89 -1.00
C PRO A 114 -13.48 -11.31 -0.53
N GLU A 115 -13.26 -12.61 -0.34
CA GLU A 115 -11.96 -13.17 0.04
C GLU A 115 -10.87 -12.89 -1.00
N ASP A 116 -11.21 -12.84 -2.29
CA ASP A 116 -10.23 -12.51 -3.33
C ASP A 116 -9.75 -11.07 -3.20
N TYR A 117 -10.63 -10.14 -2.81
CA TYR A 117 -10.25 -8.76 -2.52
C TYR A 117 -9.41 -8.66 -1.25
N PHE A 118 -9.77 -9.41 -0.21
CA PHE A 118 -9.06 -9.39 1.06
C PHE A 118 -7.64 -9.97 0.96
N SER A 119 -7.48 -11.01 0.14
CA SER A 119 -6.23 -11.71 -0.10
C SER A 119 -5.45 -11.25 -1.34
N ASP A 120 -5.82 -10.11 -1.95
CA ASP A 120 -5.19 -9.53 -3.16
C ASP A 120 -5.05 -10.53 -4.32
N ARG A 121 -6.09 -11.36 -4.54
CA ARG A 121 -6.14 -12.39 -5.61
C ARG A 121 -6.92 -11.93 -6.83
N THR A 122 -7.17 -10.63 -6.95
CA THR A 122 -7.96 -10.06 -8.06
C THR A 122 -7.06 -9.59 -9.19
N THR A 123 -7.59 -9.57 -10.41
CA THR A 123 -6.89 -8.98 -11.57
C THR A 123 -7.58 -7.71 -12.06
N VAL A 124 -8.50 -7.12 -11.29
CA VAL A 124 -9.26 -5.92 -11.70
C VAL A 124 -8.45 -4.63 -11.58
N PHE A 125 -7.47 -4.60 -10.67
CA PHE A 125 -6.60 -3.45 -10.48
C PHE A 125 -5.59 -3.36 -11.62
N PRO A 126 -5.39 -2.17 -12.21
CA PRO A 126 -4.25 -1.96 -13.09
C PRO A 126 -2.92 -2.20 -12.37
N THR A 127 -1.92 -2.70 -13.09
CA THR A 127 -0.66 -3.15 -12.51
C THR A 127 0.52 -2.81 -13.42
N ILE A 128 1.56 -2.19 -12.88
CA ILE A 128 2.89 -2.20 -13.53
C ILE A 128 3.57 -3.50 -13.13
N LYS A 129 4.07 -4.23 -14.13
CA LYS A 129 4.86 -5.46 -14.00
C LYS A 129 6.23 -5.21 -14.60
N LYS A 130 7.21 -6.04 -14.26
CA LYS A 130 8.58 -5.99 -14.79
C LYS A 130 8.68 -5.62 -16.28
N ASP A 131 7.88 -6.23 -17.15
CA ASP A 131 7.98 -6.12 -18.60
C ASP A 131 6.84 -5.32 -19.25
N GLY A 132 5.97 -4.68 -18.46
CA GLY A 132 4.86 -3.94 -19.02
C GLY A 132 3.79 -3.49 -18.04
N TYR A 133 2.58 -3.35 -18.57
CA TYR A 133 1.41 -2.85 -17.83
C TYR A 133 0.19 -3.70 -18.12
N TRP A 134 -0.51 -4.03 -17.06
CA TRP A 134 -1.79 -4.71 -17.11
C TRP A 134 -2.89 -3.70 -16.79
N ASN A 135 -3.87 -3.58 -17.69
CA ASN A 135 -5.10 -2.85 -17.45
C ASN A 135 -6.23 -3.84 -17.15
N GLY A 136 -6.45 -4.10 -15.86
CA GLY A 136 -7.50 -5.00 -15.37
C GLY A 136 -8.93 -4.48 -15.50
N ILE A 137 -9.12 -3.22 -15.89
CA ILE A 137 -10.45 -2.64 -16.09
C ILE A 137 -11.07 -3.26 -17.34
N LEU A 138 -12.36 -3.63 -17.26
CA LEU A 138 -13.30 -4.17 -18.27
C LEU A 138 -12.72 -4.91 -19.50
N SER A 139 -11.84 -4.30 -20.28
CA SER A 139 -11.22 -4.89 -21.48
C SER A 139 -10.02 -5.80 -21.22
N HIS A 140 -9.41 -5.84 -20.03
CA HIS A 140 -8.31 -6.79 -19.70
C HIS A 140 -7.11 -6.66 -20.66
N GLY A 141 -6.59 -5.44 -20.82
CA GLY A 141 -5.52 -5.12 -21.77
C GLY A 141 -4.12 -5.42 -21.22
N ASN A 142 -3.30 -6.12 -21.99
CA ASN A 142 -1.87 -6.27 -21.74
C ASN A 142 -1.07 -5.32 -22.62
N PHE A 143 -0.09 -4.65 -22.04
CA PHE A 143 0.83 -3.77 -22.73
C PHE A 143 2.26 -4.16 -22.37
N ALA A 144 3.16 -4.15 -23.35
CA ALA A 144 4.56 -4.53 -23.17
C ALA A 144 5.50 -3.50 -23.79
N ILE A 145 6.74 -3.49 -23.29
CA ILE A 145 7.82 -2.70 -23.88
C ILE A 145 8.25 -3.37 -25.20
N SER A 146 8.44 -2.57 -26.24
CA SER A 146 9.06 -3.06 -27.47
C SER A 146 10.59 -3.04 -27.35
N PRO A 147 11.32 -4.12 -27.69
CA PRO A 147 12.77 -4.12 -27.78
C PRO A 147 13.33 -3.07 -28.76
N SER A 148 12.52 -2.62 -29.73
CA SER A 148 12.89 -1.57 -30.69
C SER A 148 12.66 -0.15 -30.17
N ASN A 149 12.00 0.01 -29.02
CA ASN A 149 11.69 1.30 -28.40
C ASN A 149 11.85 1.20 -26.88
N LEU A 150 13.10 1.15 -26.43
CA LEU A 150 13.43 1.10 -25.01
C LEU A 150 13.14 2.44 -24.32
N PRO A 151 12.85 2.42 -23.00
CA PRO A 151 12.58 3.64 -22.25
C PRO A 151 13.71 4.66 -22.31
N THR A 152 13.34 5.93 -22.26
CA THR A 152 14.28 7.05 -22.27
C THR A 152 14.17 7.87 -20.99
N LYS A 153 15.17 8.73 -20.71
CA LYS A 153 15.17 9.61 -19.53
C LYS A 153 14.91 11.05 -19.95
N ARG A 154 13.96 11.72 -19.29
CA ARG A 154 13.61 13.14 -19.49
C ARG A 154 13.47 13.81 -18.13
N ASP A 155 14.19 14.90 -17.90
CA ASP A 155 14.13 15.68 -16.65
C ASP A 155 14.28 14.85 -15.36
N GLY A 156 15.08 13.76 -15.43
CA GLY A 156 15.37 12.89 -14.30
C GLY A 156 14.38 11.74 -14.09
N TYR A 157 13.25 11.69 -14.80
CA TYR A 157 12.30 10.58 -14.80
C TYR A 157 12.31 9.81 -16.12
N TYR A 158 11.67 8.64 -16.16
CA TYR A 158 11.67 7.77 -17.34
C TYR A 158 10.39 7.90 -18.15
N VAL A 159 10.53 7.91 -19.47
CA VAL A 159 9.43 7.87 -20.44
C VAL A 159 9.40 6.48 -21.04
N VAL A 160 8.31 5.76 -20.83
CA VAL A 160 8.13 4.35 -21.22
C VAL A 160 6.96 4.26 -22.19
N HIS A 161 7.23 3.89 -23.43
CA HIS A 161 6.20 3.59 -24.43
C HIS A 161 5.83 2.11 -24.34
N LEU A 162 4.54 1.83 -24.20
CA LEU A 162 4.00 0.48 -24.08
C LEU A 162 3.00 0.21 -25.20
N TYR A 163 3.05 -1.00 -25.75
CA TYR A 163 2.25 -1.42 -26.89
C TYR A 163 1.30 -2.54 -26.50
N GLY A 164 0.03 -2.41 -26.89
CA GLY A 164 -0.98 -3.44 -26.66
C GLY A 164 -0.61 -4.77 -27.30
N THR A 165 -0.65 -5.86 -26.52
CA THR A 165 -0.27 -7.22 -26.95
C THR A 165 -1.45 -8.18 -27.07
N ASN A 166 -2.65 -7.74 -26.68
CA ASN A 166 -3.88 -8.51 -26.80
C ASN A 166 -5.07 -7.66 -27.26
N THR A 167 -6.19 -8.32 -27.56
CA THR A 167 -7.44 -7.66 -27.99
C THR A 167 -7.97 -6.68 -26.94
N GLY A 168 -7.76 -6.96 -25.64
CA GLY A 168 -8.13 -6.07 -24.55
C GLY A 168 -7.44 -4.70 -24.55
N ALA A 169 -6.27 -4.62 -25.17
CA ALA A 169 -5.51 -3.39 -25.34
C ALA A 169 -5.80 -2.68 -26.67
N ASN A 170 -6.66 -3.24 -27.54
CA ASN A 170 -7.03 -2.68 -28.85
C ASN A 170 -5.84 -2.28 -29.74
N ASN A 171 -4.67 -2.93 -29.59
CA ASN A 171 -3.41 -2.54 -30.24
C ASN A 171 -3.05 -1.05 -30.07
N THR A 172 -3.48 -0.44 -28.97
CA THR A 172 -3.17 0.95 -28.66
C THR A 172 -1.77 1.08 -28.08
N GLU A 173 -1.19 2.26 -28.26
CA GLU A 173 0.03 2.68 -27.58
C GLU A 173 -0.34 3.54 -26.37
N MET A 174 0.43 3.43 -25.31
CA MET A 174 0.32 4.30 -24.14
C MET A 174 1.70 4.66 -23.61
N THR A 175 1.76 5.79 -22.90
CA THR A 175 3.01 6.27 -22.32
C THR A 175 2.90 6.34 -20.80
N LEU A 176 3.86 5.73 -20.12
CA LEU A 176 4.06 5.90 -18.69
C LEU A 176 5.23 6.85 -18.43
N LEU A 177 5.03 7.77 -17.49
CA LEU A 177 6.08 8.62 -16.94
C LEU A 177 6.41 8.13 -15.54
N LEU A 178 7.57 7.50 -15.37
CA LEU A 178 7.99 6.86 -14.13
C LEU A 178 8.99 7.74 -13.40
N VAL A 179 8.56 8.34 -12.29
CA VAL A 179 9.29 9.38 -11.56
C VAL A 179 9.90 8.79 -10.28
N PRO A 180 11.22 8.68 -10.19
CA PRO A 180 11.88 8.23 -8.95
C PRO A 180 11.61 9.18 -7.76
N PRO A 181 11.87 8.72 -6.53
CA PRO A 181 11.89 9.58 -5.36
C PRO A 181 12.76 10.83 -5.56
N LYS A 182 12.31 11.96 -5.01
CA LYS A 182 13.03 13.25 -5.00
C LYS A 182 13.26 13.87 -6.38
N ILE A 183 12.62 13.33 -7.42
CA ILE A 183 12.58 13.91 -8.76
C ILE A 183 11.28 14.72 -8.94
N LYS A 184 11.42 15.88 -9.58
CA LYS A 184 10.28 16.73 -9.95
C LYS A 184 9.47 16.04 -11.04
N GLY A 185 8.21 15.76 -10.76
CA GLY A 185 7.29 15.11 -11.68
C GLY A 185 6.77 16.07 -12.75
N PRO A 186 6.04 15.54 -13.75
CA PRO A 186 5.38 16.36 -14.78
C PRO A 186 4.32 17.30 -14.20
N ASP A 187 3.78 16.99 -13.01
CA ASP A 187 2.89 17.84 -12.22
C ASP A 187 3.61 18.99 -11.48
N GLY A 188 4.93 19.06 -11.60
CA GLY A 188 5.77 20.05 -10.94
C GLY A 188 6.04 19.78 -9.45
N ILE A 189 5.53 18.69 -8.89
CA ILE A 189 5.69 18.31 -7.48
C ILE A 189 6.97 17.49 -7.32
N VAL A 190 7.63 17.59 -6.17
CA VAL A 190 8.75 16.70 -5.76
C VAL A 190 8.24 15.82 -4.62
N SER A 191 8.23 14.49 -4.81
CA SER A 191 7.77 13.53 -3.80
C SER A 191 8.95 12.82 -3.13
N GLN A 192 8.80 12.37 -1.89
CA GLN A 192 9.75 11.46 -1.23
C GLN A 192 9.61 10.01 -1.72
N GLU A 193 8.53 9.70 -2.42
CA GLU A 193 8.22 8.39 -2.97
C GLU A 193 8.26 8.39 -4.49
N ARG A 194 8.39 7.19 -5.07
CA ARG A 194 8.25 7.00 -6.52
C ARG A 194 6.82 7.31 -6.94
N ARG A 195 6.64 7.80 -8.16
CA ARG A 195 5.32 8.08 -8.75
C ARG A 195 5.26 7.58 -10.18
N ALA A 196 4.07 7.17 -10.61
CA ALA A 196 3.81 6.79 -12.00
C ALA A 196 2.68 7.67 -12.54
N PHE A 197 2.85 8.15 -13.77
CA PHE A 197 1.81 8.88 -14.48
C PHE A 197 1.52 8.19 -15.80
N MET A 198 0.29 8.33 -16.26
CA MET A 198 -0.14 7.94 -17.59
C MET A 198 -0.34 9.20 -18.42
N GLU A 199 0.24 9.24 -19.61
CA GLU A 199 0.05 10.30 -20.58
C GLU A 199 -1.00 9.84 -21.62
N GLY A 200 -2.08 10.60 -21.72
CA GLY A 200 -3.15 10.40 -22.69
C GLY A 200 -2.74 10.82 -24.09
N VAL A 201 -3.51 10.40 -25.10
CA VAL A 201 -3.28 10.73 -26.52
C VAL A 201 -3.37 12.24 -26.79
N ASP A 202 -4.11 12.96 -25.95
CA ASP A 202 -4.26 14.42 -25.99
C ASP A 202 -3.14 15.17 -25.23
N GLY A 203 -2.16 14.45 -24.68
CA GLY A 203 -1.10 15.00 -23.84
C GLY A 203 -1.54 15.28 -22.40
N SER A 204 -2.76 14.88 -22.00
CA SER A 204 -3.19 14.96 -20.60
C SER A 204 -2.36 14.02 -19.73
N ILE A 205 -2.01 14.45 -18.53
CA ILE A 205 -1.19 13.66 -17.60
C ILE A 205 -2.05 13.29 -16.40
N ARG A 206 -2.16 11.98 -16.14
CA ARG A 206 -2.92 11.43 -15.02
C ARG A 206 -1.99 10.72 -14.06
N LEU A 207 -2.04 11.07 -12.78
CA LEU A 207 -1.35 10.32 -11.73
C LEU A 207 -1.98 8.93 -11.58
N LEU A 208 -1.14 7.90 -11.51
CA LEU A 208 -1.52 6.56 -11.08
C LEU A 208 -1.22 6.42 -9.59
N GLU A 209 -2.28 6.44 -8.79
CA GLU A 209 -2.20 6.26 -7.34
C GLU A 209 -1.98 4.79 -7.01
N TYR A 210 -0.88 4.49 -6.32
CA TYR A 210 -0.60 3.14 -5.84
C TYR A 210 -1.70 2.71 -4.87
N LEU A 211 -2.23 1.51 -5.06
CA LEU A 211 -3.23 0.92 -4.20
C LEU A 211 -2.65 0.78 -2.79
N GLU A 212 -3.35 1.36 -1.81
CA GLU A 212 -2.95 1.21 -0.42
C GLU A 212 -3.03 -0.25 0.03
N LYS A 213 -2.07 -0.66 0.86
CA LYS A 213 -2.15 -1.96 1.51
C LYS A 213 -3.41 -2.01 2.37
N ASP A 214 -4.14 -3.13 2.30
CA ASP A 214 -5.39 -3.32 3.03
C ASP A 214 -6.43 -2.24 2.71
N TRP A 215 -6.47 -1.69 1.48
CA TRP A 215 -7.39 -0.61 1.09
C TRP A 215 -8.86 -0.87 1.47
N TRP A 216 -9.30 -2.14 1.43
CA TRP A 216 -10.67 -2.55 1.75
C TRP A 216 -11.07 -2.20 3.20
N LYS A 217 -10.09 -1.96 4.08
CA LYS A 217 -10.26 -1.71 5.53
C LYS A 217 -10.95 -0.37 5.77
N ALA A 218 -10.77 0.56 4.82
CA ALA A 218 -11.48 1.83 4.81
C ALA A 218 -12.97 1.70 4.44
N TYR A 219 -13.36 0.57 3.82
CA TYR A 219 -14.73 0.33 3.31
C TYR A 219 -15.46 -0.81 4.01
N GLN A 220 -14.74 -1.64 4.76
CA GLN A 220 -15.34 -2.44 5.81
C GLN A 220 -15.92 -1.43 6.80
N SER A 221 -17.25 -1.28 6.81
CA SER A 221 -17.91 -0.34 7.71
C SER A 221 -17.38 -0.60 9.12
N GLN A 222 -16.66 0.36 9.70
CA GLN A 222 -16.71 0.45 11.15
C GLN A 222 -18.17 0.70 11.47
N GLU A 223 -18.86 -0.32 11.97
CA GLU A 223 -20.23 -0.14 12.39
C GLU A 223 -20.28 1.04 13.33
N LYS A 224 -21.07 2.05 12.98
CA LYS A 224 -21.23 3.22 13.83
C LYS A 224 -21.83 2.72 15.13
N ASP A 225 -21.03 2.82 16.18
CA ASP A 225 -21.38 2.33 17.51
C ASP A 225 -22.63 3.04 18.05
N LEU A 226 -23.20 2.48 19.12
CA LEU A 226 -24.37 3.03 19.80
C LEU A 226 -23.98 4.28 20.61
N ASP A 227 -24.77 5.35 20.47
CA ASP A 227 -24.66 6.55 21.29
C ASP A 227 -25.65 6.46 22.45
N ILE A 228 -25.21 5.86 23.55
CA ILE A 228 -26.06 5.61 24.73
C ILE A 228 -26.54 6.90 25.37
N GLU A 229 -25.74 7.97 25.34
CA GLU A 229 -26.12 9.26 25.90
C GLU A 229 -27.23 9.90 25.06
N ALA A 230 -27.09 9.90 23.73
CA ALA A 230 -28.12 10.38 22.82
C ALA A 230 -29.42 9.58 22.96
N ILE A 231 -29.34 8.24 23.01
CA ILE A 231 -30.51 7.34 23.18
C ILE A 231 -31.24 7.60 24.50
N ASN A 232 -30.51 7.77 25.60
CA ASN A 232 -31.10 8.09 26.90
C ASN A 232 -31.82 9.45 26.91
N ASN A 233 -31.44 10.36 26.00
CA ASN A 233 -32.04 11.67 25.81
C ASN A 233 -33.11 11.72 24.70
N GLY A 234 -33.46 10.57 24.09
CA GLY A 234 -34.52 10.46 23.09
C GLY A 234 -34.06 10.62 21.64
N ASP A 235 -32.76 10.73 21.38
CA ASP A 235 -32.21 10.66 20.02
C ASP A 235 -31.85 9.22 19.67
N PHE A 236 -32.65 8.61 18.80
CA PHE A 236 -32.48 7.22 18.37
C PHE A 236 -31.66 7.07 17.08
N SER A 237 -31.02 8.14 16.59
CA SER A 237 -30.30 8.12 15.31
C SER A 237 -29.24 7.02 15.21
N SER A 238 -28.56 6.67 16.30
CA SER A 238 -27.59 5.56 16.31
C SER A 238 -28.22 4.17 16.30
N LEU A 239 -29.54 4.05 16.47
CA LEU A 239 -30.32 2.80 16.38
C LEU A 239 -31.00 2.61 15.02
N VAL A 240 -31.20 3.69 14.27
CA VAL A 240 -31.90 3.66 12.97
C VAL A 240 -31.23 2.66 12.02
N GLY A 241 -32.06 1.84 11.37
CA GLY A 241 -31.61 0.86 10.40
C GLY A 241 -32.27 -0.51 10.58
N THR A 242 -31.75 -1.47 9.81
CA THR A 242 -32.20 -2.86 9.86
C THR A 242 -31.23 -3.69 10.68
N TRP A 243 -31.78 -4.43 11.63
CA TRP A 243 -31.05 -5.32 12.52
C TRP A 243 -31.56 -6.73 12.35
N LYS A 244 -30.66 -7.70 12.38
CA LYS A 244 -31.00 -9.12 12.20
C LYS A 244 -30.26 -9.99 13.20
N ASP A 245 -30.97 -10.95 13.78
CA ASP A 245 -30.37 -11.96 14.66
C ASP A 245 -29.95 -13.24 13.91
N GLY A 246 -29.26 -14.16 14.60
CA GLY A 246 -28.83 -15.43 14.02
C GLY A 246 -29.97 -16.40 13.68
N LYS A 247 -31.18 -16.14 14.18
CA LYS A 247 -32.40 -16.90 13.86
C LYS A 247 -33.14 -16.36 12.64
N GLY A 248 -32.68 -15.22 12.09
CA GLY A 248 -33.27 -14.58 10.92
C GLY A 248 -34.42 -13.61 11.25
N ASN A 249 -34.65 -13.29 12.53
CA ASN A 249 -35.60 -12.26 12.90
C ASN A 249 -35.07 -10.89 12.50
N ILE A 250 -35.97 -10.01 12.03
CA ILE A 250 -35.62 -8.68 11.53
C ILE A 250 -36.32 -7.62 12.38
N LEU A 251 -35.51 -6.71 12.94
CA LEU A 251 -35.95 -5.50 13.60
C LEU A 251 -35.55 -4.30 12.73
N VAL A 252 -36.51 -3.57 12.21
CA VAL A 252 -36.27 -2.28 11.56
C VAL A 252 -36.62 -1.18 12.54
N ILE A 253 -35.71 -0.24 12.77
CA ILE A 253 -35.92 0.96 13.59
C ILE A 253 -35.93 2.17 12.67
N TYR A 254 -37.04 2.90 12.66
CA TYR A 254 -37.21 4.11 11.87
C TYR A 254 -36.76 5.36 12.64
N GLU A 255 -36.58 6.49 11.94
CA GLU A 255 -36.09 7.74 12.53
C GLU A 255 -37.00 8.28 13.65
N ASP A 256 -38.30 8.01 13.59
CA ASP A 256 -39.29 8.39 14.59
C ASP A 256 -39.36 7.44 15.81
N GLY A 257 -38.47 6.44 15.86
CA GLY A 257 -38.42 5.42 16.92
C GLY A 257 -39.49 4.34 16.80
N SER A 258 -40.30 4.33 15.73
CA SER A 258 -41.20 3.20 15.44
C SER A 258 -40.42 2.01 14.86
N THR A 259 -41.04 0.82 14.88
CA THR A 259 -40.44 -0.40 14.31
C THR A 259 -41.37 -1.13 13.36
N ASN A 260 -40.82 -2.01 12.52
CA ASN A 260 -41.59 -2.87 11.60
C ASN A 260 -42.61 -3.80 12.27
N GLY A 261 -42.54 -3.98 13.59
CA GLY A 261 -43.42 -4.85 14.37
C GLY A 261 -44.48 -4.11 15.21
N SER A 262 -44.84 -2.86 14.86
CA SER A 262 -45.70 -1.95 15.66
C SER A 262 -45.11 -1.54 17.02
N GLY A 263 -43.80 -1.74 17.19
CA GLY A 263 -43.08 -1.32 18.39
C GLY A 263 -42.78 0.17 18.35
N GLN A 264 -42.80 0.81 19.52
CA GLN A 264 -42.36 2.20 19.71
C GLN A 264 -41.27 2.26 20.77
N LEU A 265 -40.16 2.94 20.46
CA LEU A 265 -39.07 3.19 21.38
C LEU A 265 -39.37 4.35 22.32
N TYR A 266 -38.99 4.19 23.59
CA TYR A 266 -39.05 5.22 24.62
C TYR A 266 -37.72 5.26 25.37
N SER A 267 -37.11 6.45 25.40
CA SER A 267 -35.85 6.70 26.11
C SER A 267 -36.00 6.43 27.61
N VAL A 268 -34.97 5.82 28.19
CA VAL A 268 -34.84 5.64 29.63
C VAL A 268 -33.61 6.41 30.08
N GLN A 269 -33.82 7.56 30.74
CA GLN A 269 -32.71 8.36 31.25
C GLN A 269 -31.84 7.54 32.22
N ASN A 270 -30.53 7.70 32.12
CA ASN A 270 -29.54 7.02 32.96
C ASN A 270 -29.69 5.48 32.98
N SER A 271 -30.11 4.87 31.86
CA SER A 271 -30.35 3.43 31.78
C SER A 271 -29.14 2.57 32.19
N GLY A 272 -27.91 3.04 31.93
CA GLY A 272 -26.66 2.38 32.34
C GLY A 272 -26.33 2.49 33.82
N GLU A 273 -27.00 3.37 34.57
CA GLU A 273 -26.91 3.45 36.04
C GLU A 273 -27.99 2.59 36.72
N ILE A 274 -29.15 2.46 36.07
CA ILE A 274 -30.31 1.69 36.56
C ILE A 274 -30.11 0.19 36.33
N SER A 275 -29.38 -0.20 35.29
CA SER A 275 -29.16 -1.57 34.86
C SER A 275 -27.69 -1.82 34.54
N LYS A 276 -27.22 -3.06 34.73
CA LYS A 276 -25.87 -3.49 34.33
C LYS A 276 -25.62 -3.37 32.82
N VAL A 277 -26.70 -3.37 32.03
CA VAL A 277 -26.69 -3.16 30.58
C VAL A 277 -27.61 -1.98 30.26
N PRO A 278 -27.12 -0.92 29.60
CA PRO A 278 -27.98 0.17 29.13
C PRO A 278 -29.09 -0.35 28.22
N TYR A 279 -30.25 0.30 28.25
CA TYR A 279 -31.40 -0.15 27.47
C TYR A 279 -32.31 1.01 27.10
N VAL A 280 -33.08 0.82 26.03
CA VAL A 280 -34.25 1.63 25.68
C VAL A 280 -35.50 0.76 25.84
N SER A 281 -36.64 1.35 26.20
CA SER A 281 -37.89 0.60 26.28
C SER A 281 -38.50 0.46 24.89
N ILE A 282 -39.01 -0.73 24.56
CA ILE A 282 -39.81 -0.95 23.36
C ILE A 282 -41.22 -1.42 23.77
N SER A 283 -42.24 -0.70 23.33
CA SER A 283 -43.65 -0.99 23.63
C SER A 283 -44.40 -1.45 22.39
N TYR A 284 -45.23 -2.47 22.54
CA TYR A 284 -46.13 -3.00 21.52
C TYR A 284 -47.59 -2.82 21.99
N GLY A 285 -47.96 -1.59 22.34
CA GLY A 285 -49.25 -1.28 22.95
C GLY A 285 -49.31 -1.66 24.42
N TYR A 286 -50.02 -2.74 24.78
CA TYR A 286 -50.21 -3.17 26.17
C TYR A 286 -49.05 -4.01 26.72
N THR A 287 -48.12 -4.43 25.88
CA THR A 287 -46.94 -5.20 26.26
C THR A 287 -45.66 -4.44 25.92
N GLY A 288 -44.54 -4.84 26.51
CA GLY A 288 -43.25 -4.22 26.23
C GLY A 288 -42.08 -5.10 26.64
N ALA A 289 -40.90 -4.69 26.20
CA ALA A 289 -39.63 -5.30 26.53
C ALA A 289 -38.55 -4.21 26.69
N ALA A 290 -37.38 -4.62 27.17
CA ALA A 290 -36.17 -3.84 27.06
C ALA A 290 -35.47 -4.20 25.74
N LEU A 291 -34.96 -3.18 25.05
CA LEU A 291 -33.97 -3.33 24.00
C LEU A 291 -32.61 -3.01 24.62
N GLY A 292 -31.89 -4.06 25.04
CA GLY A 292 -30.56 -3.97 25.62
C GLY A 292 -29.54 -3.49 24.57
N LEU A 293 -28.68 -2.55 24.97
CA LEU A 293 -27.77 -1.81 24.11
C LEU A 293 -26.33 -2.19 24.44
N TYR A 294 -25.65 -2.86 23.50
CA TYR A 294 -24.28 -3.30 23.67
C TYR A 294 -23.40 -2.57 22.66
N LYS A 295 -22.56 -1.67 23.17
CA LYS A 295 -21.54 -0.99 22.37
C LYS A 295 -20.49 -1.97 21.84
N ILE A 296 -19.73 -1.53 20.86
CA ILE A 296 -18.49 -2.21 20.44
C ILE A 296 -17.59 -2.37 21.67
N GLY A 297 -17.12 -3.59 21.90
CA GLY A 297 -16.24 -3.98 23.01
C GLY A 297 -16.94 -4.13 24.37
N PHE A 298 -18.24 -3.83 24.50
CA PHE A 298 -18.96 -3.95 25.78
C PHE A 298 -19.39 -5.41 26.04
N ASN A 299 -18.84 -6.06 27.06
CA ASN A 299 -19.20 -7.44 27.39
C ASN A 299 -20.51 -7.53 28.17
N ASN A 300 -21.35 -8.52 27.86
CA ASN A 300 -22.51 -8.85 28.68
C ASN A 300 -22.07 -9.33 30.08
N PRO A 301 -22.42 -8.62 31.18
CA PRO A 301 -22.01 -8.98 32.53
C PRO A 301 -22.55 -10.33 33.04
N GLU A 302 -23.63 -10.83 32.45
CA GLU A 302 -24.22 -12.13 32.80
C GLU A 302 -23.61 -13.30 32.00
N GLY A 303 -22.70 -13.01 31.06
CA GLY A 303 -22.06 -13.95 30.15
C GLY A 303 -22.27 -13.53 28.69
N ASP A 304 -21.19 -13.49 27.91
CA ASP A 304 -21.21 -13.01 26.52
C ASP A 304 -20.81 -14.11 25.53
N GLN A 305 -21.68 -14.36 24.56
CA GLN A 305 -21.50 -15.35 23.48
C GLN A 305 -21.55 -14.69 22.09
N SER A 306 -21.51 -13.36 22.03
CA SER A 306 -21.74 -12.58 20.83
C SER A 306 -20.43 -12.02 20.25
N ASP A 307 -20.51 -11.45 19.03
CA ASP A 307 -19.39 -10.76 18.40
C ASP A 307 -19.27 -9.34 18.97
N THR A 308 -18.36 -9.17 19.94
CA THR A 308 -18.11 -7.89 20.60
C THR A 308 -17.44 -6.85 19.71
N SER A 309 -16.99 -7.21 18.49
CA SER A 309 -16.43 -6.23 17.55
C SER A 309 -17.49 -5.35 16.89
N ARG A 310 -18.77 -5.64 17.12
CA ARG A 310 -19.93 -4.96 16.53
C ARG A 310 -20.89 -4.44 17.61
N PRO A 311 -21.62 -3.34 17.38
CA PRO A 311 -22.76 -2.99 18.19
C PRO A 311 -23.82 -4.09 18.10
N ARG A 312 -24.44 -4.40 19.24
CA ARG A 312 -25.45 -5.48 19.34
C ARG A 312 -26.68 -5.01 20.09
N LEU A 313 -27.82 -5.58 19.73
CA LEU A 313 -29.07 -5.40 20.46
C LEU A 313 -29.62 -6.74 20.96
N ILE A 314 -30.32 -6.68 22.09
CA ILE A 314 -31.12 -7.81 22.61
C ILE A 314 -32.53 -7.30 22.94
N ILE A 315 -33.55 -8.01 22.49
CA ILE A 315 -34.94 -7.78 22.94
C ILE A 315 -35.25 -8.80 24.03
N ALA A 316 -35.44 -8.37 25.27
CA ALA A 316 -35.75 -9.25 26.40
C ALA A 316 -36.54 -8.54 27.52
N GLN A 317 -37.23 -9.31 28.36
CA GLN A 317 -37.92 -8.77 29.54
C GLN A 317 -37.02 -8.65 30.78
N GLN A 318 -36.01 -9.52 30.90
CA GLN A 318 -35.02 -9.47 31.97
C GLN A 318 -33.62 -9.68 31.40
N GLY A 319 -32.60 -9.11 32.04
CA GLY A 319 -31.19 -9.35 31.72
C GLY A 319 -30.78 -10.81 31.98
N GLY A 320 -29.80 -11.29 31.23
CA GLY A 320 -29.27 -12.65 31.37
C GLY A 320 -28.18 -12.96 30.34
N ASN A 321 -27.70 -14.20 30.36
CA ASN A 321 -26.82 -14.74 29.32
C ASN A 321 -27.67 -15.25 28.15
N TYR A 322 -27.38 -14.79 26.94
CA TYR A 322 -28.08 -15.19 25.73
C TYR A 322 -27.15 -15.90 24.75
N SER A 323 -27.71 -16.80 23.93
CA SER A 323 -26.97 -17.43 22.83
C SER A 323 -26.55 -16.39 21.80
N ALA A 324 -25.45 -16.67 21.07
CA ALA A 324 -24.96 -15.85 19.96
C ALA A 324 -26.08 -15.46 18.98
N ASP A 325 -26.94 -16.44 18.63
CA ASP A 325 -28.03 -16.27 17.66
C ASP A 325 -29.18 -15.36 18.13
N SER A 326 -29.19 -14.95 19.40
CA SER A 326 -30.23 -14.06 19.94
C SER A 326 -29.84 -12.58 19.80
N TYR A 327 -28.57 -12.28 19.56
CA TYR A 327 -28.10 -10.90 19.37
C TYR A 327 -28.41 -10.42 17.97
N TYR A 328 -28.99 -9.24 17.89
CA TYR A 328 -29.24 -8.53 16.65
C TYR A 328 -28.02 -7.71 16.27
N TYR A 329 -27.60 -7.82 15.02
CA TYR A 329 -26.53 -7.03 14.42
C TYR A 329 -27.07 -6.20 13.27
N ARG A 330 -26.46 -5.04 13.02
CA ARG A 330 -26.83 -4.19 11.89
C ARG A 330 -26.57 -4.95 10.58
N GLN A 331 -27.48 -4.81 9.61
CA GLN A 331 -27.34 -5.38 8.27
C GLN A 331 -26.52 -4.49 7.35
#